data_AF-A0A1V4XQM8-F1
#
_entry.id   AF-A0A1V4XQM8-F1
#
_cell.length_a   1.000
_cell.length_b   1.000
_cell.length_c   1.000
_cell.angle_alpha   90.00
_cell.angle_beta   90.00
_cell.angle_gamma   90.00
#
_symmetry.space_group_name_H-M   'P 1'
#
loop_
_entity.id
_entity.type
_entity.pdbx_description
1 polymer ?
#
loop_
_entity_poly.entity_id
_entity_poly.type
_entity_poly.pdbx_seq_one_letter_code
_entity_poly.pdbx_strand_id
1 'polypeptide(L)'
;MMTTPKKTGEKGIALIVVLCITAVMVGAAVQMISQTRREVSETINLGDGLQALYLARSGIAFSKALLNAEISDYNGLSQSWANAETWSARFNASFEEGKSSIAIEDETGKIPINYMIKKDGVVNLAIRDLLVRLLNQPQWKLTEEQTEQIVNKLQDWMVKNSQQPLGSSESKTNIKGPFRFPEEILKTEAITKDLLFGTANRPGLNSYITIYGNGKININTTPKPVLKALFPGINEATLERLDQFRHTEKDKLKDPNWFRQVIGTSGTNPPSDLIGVKSEAFRVTSTGLLKGCRRTAMGILERDGNPEKFKLRFLLMNS
;
A
#
# COMPACT_ATOMS: atom_id res chain seq x y z
N MET A 1 22.36 62.53 76.65
CA MET A 1 21.07 62.57 75.92
C MET A 1 21.26 61.77 74.63
N MET A 2 20.66 60.58 74.55
CA MET A 2 20.80 59.66 73.40
C MET A 2 20.03 60.21 72.19
N THR A 3 20.70 60.37 71.05
CA THR A 3 20.08 60.67 69.76
C THR A 3 20.00 59.39 68.93
N THR A 4 18.79 58.92 68.69
CA THR A 4 18.48 57.81 67.77
C THR A 4 18.57 58.30 66.30
N PRO A 5 19.20 57.54 65.39
CA PRO A 5 19.25 57.92 63.98
C PRO A 5 17.91 57.62 63.29
N LYS A 6 17.45 58.59 62.48
CA LYS A 6 16.23 58.52 61.67
C LYS A 6 16.47 57.61 60.45
N LYS A 7 15.81 56.45 60.39
CA LYS A 7 15.85 55.53 59.23
C LYS A 7 15.33 56.24 57.97
N THR A 8 16.21 56.52 57.03
CA THR A 8 15.89 57.01 55.68
C THR A 8 16.38 55.98 54.67
N GLY A 9 15.55 54.96 54.39
CA GLY A 9 15.92 53.88 53.46
C GLY A 9 14.78 52.97 52.99
N GLU A 10 13.58 53.08 53.57
CA GLU A 10 12.50 52.09 53.34
C GLU A 10 11.61 52.40 52.11
N LYS A 11 11.62 53.64 51.57
CA LYS A 11 10.75 54.04 50.45
C LYS A 11 11.21 53.56 49.05
N GLY A 12 12.52 53.35 48.84
CA GLY A 12 13.04 52.83 47.57
C GLY A 12 12.96 51.32 47.46
N ILE A 13 13.13 50.61 48.59
CA ILE A 13 13.09 49.15 48.65
C ILE A 13 11.69 48.63 48.34
N ALA A 14 10.63 49.28 48.86
CA ALA A 14 9.25 48.89 48.57
C ALA A 14 8.94 48.94 47.07
N LEU A 15 9.40 49.98 46.35
CA LEU A 15 9.19 50.10 44.91
C LEU A 15 9.94 49.01 44.13
N ILE A 16 11.19 48.72 44.52
CA ILE A 16 12.00 47.66 43.90
C ILE A 16 11.35 46.29 44.12
N VAL A 17 10.86 46.02 45.32
CA VAL A 17 10.17 44.75 45.66
C VAL A 17 8.89 44.61 44.84
N VAL A 18 8.07 45.66 44.73
CA VAL A 18 6.87 45.65 43.88
C VAL A 18 7.22 45.45 42.41
N LEU A 19 8.26 46.12 41.91
CA LEU A 19 8.70 45.97 40.52
C LEU A 19 9.22 44.54 40.25
N CYS A 20 9.94 43.94 41.19
CA CYS A 20 10.38 42.55 41.10
C CYS A 20 9.20 41.58 41.11
N ILE A 21 8.24 41.76 42.02
CA ILE A 21 7.05 40.90 42.11
C ILE A 21 6.22 41.01 40.82
N THR A 22 5.99 42.23 40.33
CA THR A 22 5.26 42.45 39.07
C THR A 22 5.98 41.84 37.88
N ALA A 23 7.31 42.01 37.75
CA ALA A 23 8.08 41.39 36.67
C ALA A 23 8.00 39.85 36.69
N VAL A 24 8.07 39.23 37.87
CA VAL A 24 7.91 37.78 38.05
C VAL A 24 6.49 37.35 37.68
N MET A 25 5.46 38.09 38.11
CA MET A 25 4.07 37.80 37.75
C MET A 25 3.80 37.92 36.25
N VAL A 26 4.31 38.96 35.59
CA VAL A 26 4.18 39.12 34.14
C VAL A 26 4.89 37.98 33.40
N GLY A 27 6.11 37.60 33.82
CA GLY A 27 6.82 36.46 33.26
C GLY A 27 6.03 35.15 33.38
N ALA A 28 5.48 34.87 34.57
CA ALA A 28 4.65 33.69 34.81
C ALA A 28 3.37 33.69 33.95
N ALA A 29 2.69 34.84 33.83
CA ALA A 29 1.48 34.97 33.02
C ALA A 29 1.75 34.75 31.53
N VAL A 30 2.84 35.30 30.99
CA VAL A 30 3.24 35.11 29.58
C VAL A 30 3.59 33.64 29.30
N GLN A 31 4.27 32.99 30.25
CA GLN A 31 4.63 31.58 30.12
C GLN A 31 3.39 30.68 30.15
N MET A 32 2.43 30.95 31.04
CA MET A 32 1.15 30.24 31.10
C MET A 32 0.34 30.41 29.81
N ILE A 33 0.20 31.64 29.30
CA ILE A 33 -0.49 31.90 28.01
C ILE A 33 0.17 31.13 26.87
N SER A 34 1.50 31.08 26.85
CA SER A 34 2.27 30.38 25.82
C SER A 34 2.09 28.86 25.91
N GLN A 35 2.05 28.30 27.12
CA GLN A 35 1.79 26.87 27.36
C GLN A 35 0.37 26.49 26.97
N THR A 36 -0.64 27.24 27.42
CA THR A 36 -2.05 27.00 27.07
C THR A 36 -2.26 27.09 25.55
N ARG A 37 -1.64 28.04 24.85
CA ARG A 37 -1.72 28.11 23.38
C ARG A 37 -1.12 26.88 22.69
N ARG A 38 -0.03 26.31 23.22
CA ARG A 38 0.58 25.08 22.69
C ARG A 38 -0.33 23.87 22.92
N GLU A 39 -0.82 23.68 24.14
CA GLU A 39 -1.72 22.56 24.49
C GLU A 39 -3.03 22.60 23.71
N VAL A 40 -3.62 23.79 23.53
CA VAL A 40 -4.82 23.98 22.70
C VAL A 40 -4.52 23.64 21.23
N SER A 41 -3.38 24.08 20.68
CA SER A 41 -2.98 23.74 19.31
C SER A 41 -2.72 22.24 19.14
N GLU A 42 -2.11 21.58 20.12
CA GLU A 42 -1.88 20.12 20.11
C GLU A 42 -3.21 19.35 20.17
N THR A 43 -4.17 19.81 20.98
CA THR A 43 -5.50 19.18 21.09
C THR A 43 -6.32 19.36 19.81
N ILE A 44 -6.30 20.55 19.21
CA ILE A 44 -6.96 20.81 17.91
C ILE A 44 -6.33 19.91 16.83
N ASN A 45 -5.01 19.81 16.78
CA ASN A 45 -4.30 18.94 15.84
C ASN A 45 -4.60 17.44 16.08
N LEU A 46 -4.87 17.04 17.32
CA LEU A 46 -5.26 15.67 17.64
C LEU A 46 -6.69 15.38 17.15
N GLY A 47 -7.64 16.29 17.39
CA GLY A 47 -9.01 16.19 16.90
C GLY A 47 -9.09 16.19 15.37
N ASP A 48 -8.47 17.18 14.71
CA ASP A 48 -8.41 17.28 13.25
C ASP A 48 -7.63 16.11 12.63
N GLY A 49 -6.56 15.65 13.30
CA GLY A 49 -5.81 14.47 12.91
C GLY A 49 -6.63 13.18 12.99
N LEU A 50 -7.47 13.02 14.02
CA LEU A 50 -8.37 11.89 14.15
C LEU A 50 -9.46 11.92 13.07
N GLN A 51 -10.03 13.09 12.78
CA GLN A 51 -10.98 13.26 11.68
C GLN A 51 -10.34 12.95 10.33
N ALA A 52 -9.12 13.40 10.07
CA ALA A 52 -8.36 13.05 8.87
C ALA A 52 -8.14 11.53 8.76
N LEU A 53 -7.88 10.83 9.87
CA LEU A 53 -7.78 9.37 9.89
C LEU A 53 -9.12 8.70 9.57
N TYR A 54 -10.23 9.20 10.12
CA TYR A 54 -11.56 8.67 9.80
C TYR A 54 -11.96 8.95 8.35
N LEU A 55 -11.58 10.08 7.76
CA LEU A 55 -11.73 10.34 6.32
C LEU A 55 -10.94 9.31 5.50
N ALA A 56 -9.69 9.01 5.89
CA ALA A 56 -8.88 7.98 5.24
C ALA A 56 -9.56 6.60 5.31
N ARG A 57 -10.02 6.17 6.50
CA ARG A 57 -10.72 4.89 6.70
C ARG A 57 -12.04 4.84 5.93
N SER A 58 -12.77 5.95 5.87
CA SER A 58 -14.01 6.06 5.10
C SER A 58 -13.76 5.87 3.62
N GLY A 59 -12.64 6.36 3.09
CA GLY A 59 -12.24 6.09 1.70
C GLY A 59 -12.03 4.60 1.38
N ILE A 60 -11.51 3.82 2.32
CA ILE A 60 -11.40 2.35 2.18
C ILE A 60 -12.78 1.70 2.22
N ALA A 61 -13.63 2.11 3.17
CA ALA A 61 -15.00 1.59 3.29
C ALA A 61 -15.84 1.90 2.05
N PHE A 62 -15.76 3.12 1.53
CA PHE A 62 -16.37 3.57 0.28
C PHE A 62 -15.89 2.72 -0.89
N SER A 63 -14.59 2.53 -1.04
CA SER A 63 -14.02 1.73 -2.12
C SER A 63 -14.51 0.29 -2.08
N LYS A 64 -14.55 -0.33 -0.89
CA LYS A 64 -15.10 -1.68 -0.71
C LYS A 64 -16.59 -1.74 -1.10
N ALA A 65 -17.39 -0.78 -0.64
CA ALA A 65 -18.82 -0.75 -0.93
C ALA A 65 -19.07 -0.63 -2.44
N LEU A 66 -18.34 0.27 -3.10
CA LEU A 66 -18.53 0.56 -4.51
C LEU A 66 -18.00 -0.56 -5.42
N LEU A 67 -16.83 -1.13 -5.12
CA LEU A 67 -16.31 -2.31 -5.82
C LEU A 67 -17.24 -3.52 -5.70
N ASN A 68 -17.98 -3.65 -4.59
CA ASN A 68 -18.98 -4.72 -4.42
C ASN A 68 -20.31 -4.43 -5.10
N ALA A 69 -20.62 -3.15 -5.38
CA ALA A 69 -21.83 -2.76 -6.11
C ALA A 69 -21.62 -2.80 -7.63
N GLU A 70 -20.42 -2.45 -8.10
CA GLU A 70 -20.05 -2.44 -9.53
C GLU A 70 -19.43 -3.77 -9.96
N ILE A 71 -20.23 -4.85 -9.92
CA ILE A 71 -19.79 -6.18 -10.36
C ILE A 71 -19.54 -6.16 -11.87
N SER A 72 -18.37 -6.67 -12.29
CA SER A 72 -17.97 -6.74 -13.69
C SER A 72 -17.45 -8.14 -14.05
N ASP A 73 -17.64 -8.52 -15.31
CA ASP A 73 -17.13 -9.77 -15.89
C ASP A 73 -15.59 -9.80 -15.97
N TYR A 74 -14.97 -8.62 -15.97
CA TYR A 74 -13.53 -8.44 -15.93
C TYR A 74 -13.17 -7.19 -15.12
N ASN A 75 -11.91 -7.11 -14.70
CA ASN A 75 -11.32 -5.94 -14.09
C ASN A 75 -10.15 -5.46 -14.94
N GLY A 76 -10.15 -4.18 -15.34
CA GLY A 76 -9.13 -3.62 -16.22
C GLY A 76 -8.87 -2.14 -15.97
N LEU A 77 -7.76 -1.63 -16.51
CA LEU A 77 -7.26 -0.27 -16.26
C LEU A 77 -8.16 0.84 -16.85
N SER A 78 -9.10 0.50 -17.72
CA SER A 78 -10.06 1.44 -18.32
C SER A 78 -11.30 1.70 -17.47
N GLN A 79 -11.43 1.05 -16.32
CA GLN A 79 -12.57 1.17 -15.41
C GLN A 79 -12.39 2.32 -14.41
N SER A 80 -13.50 2.81 -13.86
CA SER A 80 -13.55 3.96 -12.93
C SER A 80 -12.61 3.81 -11.73
N TRP A 81 -12.55 2.62 -11.13
CA TRP A 81 -11.73 2.34 -9.95
C TRP A 81 -10.22 2.52 -10.20
N ALA A 82 -9.76 2.36 -11.45
CA ALA A 82 -8.35 2.49 -11.80
C ALA A 82 -7.89 3.95 -11.93
N ASN A 83 -8.82 4.91 -11.98
CA ASN A 83 -8.51 6.34 -12.04
C ASN A 83 -8.65 6.98 -10.65
N ALA A 84 -7.53 7.21 -9.98
CA ALA A 84 -7.49 7.74 -8.61
C ALA A 84 -8.17 9.11 -8.47
N GLU A 85 -8.04 10.00 -9.46
CA GLU A 85 -8.64 11.34 -9.43
C GLU A 85 -10.18 11.26 -9.47
N THR A 86 -10.71 10.49 -10.44
CA THR A 86 -12.15 10.28 -10.61
C THR A 86 -12.74 9.59 -9.38
N TRP A 87 -12.06 8.57 -8.86
CA TRP A 87 -12.51 7.85 -7.68
C TRP A 87 -12.51 8.71 -6.42
N SER A 88 -11.46 9.53 -6.23
CA SER A 88 -11.36 10.49 -5.14
C SER A 88 -12.43 11.57 -5.24
N ALA A 89 -12.68 12.11 -6.44
CA ALA A 89 -13.72 13.11 -6.66
C ALA A 89 -15.11 12.58 -6.30
N ARG A 90 -15.42 11.33 -6.67
CA ARG A 90 -16.69 10.68 -6.32
C ARG A 90 -16.86 10.53 -4.81
N PHE A 91 -15.81 10.15 -4.09
CA PHE A 91 -15.83 10.11 -2.63
C PHE A 91 -16.05 11.51 -2.04
N ASN A 92 -15.25 12.49 -2.48
CA ASN A 92 -15.27 13.85 -1.94
C ASN A 92 -16.58 14.59 -2.20
N ALA A 93 -17.33 14.22 -3.24
CA ALA A 93 -18.68 14.77 -3.48
C ALA A 93 -19.68 14.44 -2.36
N SER A 94 -19.37 13.48 -1.48
CA SER A 94 -20.22 13.09 -0.34
C SER A 94 -19.91 13.83 0.95
N PHE A 95 -18.92 14.74 0.97
CA PHE A 95 -18.47 15.44 2.17
C PHE A 95 -18.42 16.96 1.94
N GLU A 96 -18.92 17.72 2.92
CA GLU A 96 -18.86 19.19 2.91
C GLU A 96 -17.47 19.71 3.31
N GLU A 97 -16.86 19.05 4.31
CA GLU A 97 -15.53 19.38 4.81
C GLU A 97 -14.59 18.17 4.77
N GLY A 98 -13.31 18.45 4.52
CA GLY A 98 -12.27 17.44 4.37
C GLY A 98 -12.29 16.77 3.01
N LYS A 99 -11.13 16.21 2.62
CA LYS A 99 -10.97 15.50 1.35
C LYS A 99 -10.16 14.23 1.57
N SER A 100 -10.40 13.21 0.76
CA SER A 100 -9.53 12.06 0.65
C SER A 100 -8.98 11.91 -0.76
N SER A 101 -7.69 11.57 -0.83
CA SER A 101 -7.05 11.04 -2.05
C SER A 101 -7.05 9.51 -1.94
N ILE A 102 -7.75 8.85 -2.85
CA ILE A 102 -7.94 7.40 -2.85
C ILE A 102 -7.33 6.82 -4.14
N ALA A 103 -6.42 5.87 -3.99
CA ALA A 103 -5.85 5.09 -5.07
C ALA A 103 -6.17 3.60 -4.86
N ILE A 104 -6.61 2.94 -5.92
CA ILE A 104 -6.89 1.50 -5.93
C ILE A 104 -5.93 0.85 -6.92
N GLU A 105 -5.26 -0.20 -6.47
CA GLU A 105 -4.36 -1.00 -7.28
C GLU A 105 -4.83 -2.46 -7.26
N ASP A 106 -4.83 -3.11 -8.42
CA ASP A 106 -5.11 -4.54 -8.51
C ASP A 106 -3.88 -5.35 -8.13
N GLU A 107 -3.94 -6.04 -7.00
CA GLU A 107 -2.88 -6.94 -6.55
C GLU A 107 -2.79 -8.19 -7.43
N THR A 108 -3.92 -8.61 -8.01
CA THR A 108 -4.02 -9.79 -8.88
C THR A 108 -3.29 -9.56 -10.20
N GLY A 109 -2.97 -8.33 -10.59
CA GLY A 109 -2.14 -8.05 -11.78
C GLY A 109 -0.66 -8.40 -11.60
N LYS A 110 -0.21 -8.69 -10.38
CA LYS A 110 1.19 -8.92 -9.99
C LYS A 110 1.51 -10.42 -9.89
N ILE A 111 2.80 -10.78 -9.80
CA ILE A 111 3.24 -12.18 -9.64
C ILE A 111 2.83 -12.70 -8.24
N PRO A 112 2.01 -13.76 -8.14
CA PRO A 112 1.49 -14.25 -6.86
C PRO A 112 2.50 -15.19 -6.18
N ILE A 113 3.46 -14.61 -5.46
CA ILE A 113 4.61 -15.32 -4.87
C ILE A 113 4.18 -16.45 -3.93
N ASN A 114 3.12 -16.25 -3.14
CA ASN A 114 2.60 -17.26 -2.23
C ASN A 114 2.18 -18.57 -2.93
N TYR A 115 1.91 -18.52 -4.23
CA TYR A 115 1.52 -19.66 -5.05
C TYR A 115 2.71 -20.31 -5.78
N MET A 116 3.94 -19.83 -5.54
CA MET A 116 5.16 -20.50 -6.01
C MET A 116 5.33 -21.89 -5.38
N ILE A 117 4.74 -22.12 -4.21
CA ILE A 117 4.63 -23.45 -3.59
C ILE A 117 3.15 -23.86 -3.61
N LYS A 118 2.86 -25.01 -4.21
CA LYS A 118 1.51 -25.60 -4.24
C LYS A 118 1.14 -26.18 -2.87
N LYS A 119 -0.14 -26.49 -2.68
CA LYS A 119 -0.67 -27.05 -1.42
C LYS A 119 -0.07 -28.41 -1.04
N ASP A 120 0.41 -29.16 -2.03
CA ASP A 120 1.10 -30.44 -1.86
C ASP A 120 2.61 -30.28 -1.56
N GLY A 121 3.10 -29.03 -1.46
CA GLY A 121 4.50 -28.71 -1.24
C GLY A 121 5.34 -28.67 -2.52
N VAL A 122 4.76 -28.99 -3.68
CA VAL A 122 5.48 -28.99 -4.96
C VAL A 122 5.66 -27.57 -5.47
N VAL A 123 6.84 -27.28 -6.04
CA VAL A 123 7.13 -25.97 -6.63
C VAL A 123 6.32 -25.76 -7.90
N ASN A 124 5.64 -24.62 -7.99
CA ASN A 124 5.01 -24.15 -9.22
C ASN A 124 6.06 -23.47 -10.11
N LEU A 125 6.62 -24.26 -11.04
CA LEU A 125 7.66 -23.79 -11.97
C LEU A 125 7.19 -22.60 -12.82
N ALA A 126 5.91 -22.52 -13.18
CA ALA A 126 5.41 -21.39 -13.98
C ALA A 126 5.56 -20.04 -13.26
N ILE A 127 5.28 -20.00 -11.95
CA ILE A 127 5.45 -18.79 -11.13
C ILE A 127 6.93 -18.55 -10.80
N ARG A 128 7.69 -19.62 -10.51
CA ARG A 128 9.14 -19.55 -10.28
C ARG A 128 9.85 -18.93 -11.48
N ASP A 129 9.62 -19.47 -12.67
CA ASP A 129 10.29 -19.02 -13.89
C ASP A 129 9.82 -17.61 -14.29
N LEU A 130 8.57 -17.25 -13.98
CA LEU A 130 8.09 -15.89 -14.16
C LEU A 130 8.84 -14.89 -13.26
N LEU A 131 9.10 -15.26 -12.00
CA LEU A 131 9.90 -14.45 -11.08
C LEU A 131 11.35 -14.33 -11.55
N VAL A 132 11.97 -15.44 -12.00
CA VAL A 132 13.32 -15.43 -12.59
C VAL A 132 13.37 -14.48 -13.79
N ARG A 133 12.41 -14.60 -14.73
CA ARG A 133 12.32 -13.72 -15.91
C ARG A 133 12.10 -12.25 -15.54
N LEU A 134 11.36 -11.97 -14.47
CA LEU A 134 11.20 -10.60 -13.97
C LEU A 134 12.54 -10.06 -13.45
N LEU A 135 13.22 -10.81 -12.56
CA LEU A 135 14.46 -10.39 -11.90
C LEU A 135 15.65 -10.27 -12.84
N ASN A 136 15.68 -11.05 -13.92
CA ASN A 136 16.69 -10.94 -14.98
C ASN A 136 16.52 -9.70 -15.88
N GLN A 137 15.47 -8.91 -15.71
CA GLN A 137 15.32 -7.69 -16.50
C GLN A 137 16.34 -6.61 -16.07
N PRO A 138 16.84 -5.78 -17.01
CA PRO A 138 17.96 -4.87 -16.75
C PRO A 138 17.75 -3.87 -15.60
N GLN A 139 16.50 -3.49 -15.30
CA GLN A 139 16.20 -2.53 -14.24
C GLN A 139 16.61 -3.02 -12.85
N TRP A 140 16.73 -4.34 -12.65
CA TRP A 140 17.06 -4.92 -11.35
C TRP A 140 18.56 -4.87 -11.04
N LYS A 141 19.40 -4.80 -12.09
CA LYS A 141 20.87 -4.82 -11.99
C LYS A 141 21.41 -6.06 -11.27
N LEU A 142 20.83 -7.22 -11.58
CA LEU A 142 21.21 -8.52 -11.05
C LEU A 142 21.87 -9.35 -12.17
N THR A 143 22.87 -10.15 -11.82
CA THR A 143 23.37 -11.21 -12.70
C THR A 143 22.42 -12.41 -12.68
N GLU A 144 22.48 -13.27 -13.70
CA GLU A 144 21.66 -14.50 -13.72
C GLU A 144 21.92 -15.38 -12.50
N GLU A 145 23.18 -15.48 -12.06
CA GLU A 145 23.55 -16.22 -10.85
C GLU A 145 22.91 -15.61 -9.59
N GLN A 146 22.94 -14.29 -9.44
CA GLN A 146 22.30 -13.61 -8.32
C GLN A 146 20.78 -13.82 -8.34
N THR A 147 20.15 -13.75 -9.51
CA THR A 147 18.72 -14.02 -9.65
C THR A 147 18.37 -15.45 -9.21
N GLU A 148 19.11 -16.45 -9.68
CA GLU A 148 18.88 -17.84 -9.29
C GLU A 148 19.11 -18.07 -7.79
N GLN A 149 20.17 -17.48 -7.22
CA GLN A 149 20.41 -17.54 -5.77
C GLN A 149 19.24 -16.92 -4.97
N ILE A 150 18.71 -15.78 -5.41
CA ILE A 150 17.55 -15.13 -4.78
C ILE A 150 16.33 -16.06 -4.83
N VAL A 151 15.99 -16.56 -6.01
CA VAL A 151 14.78 -17.37 -6.21
C VAL A 151 14.89 -18.70 -5.45
N ASN A 152 16.06 -19.35 -5.45
CA ASN A 152 16.28 -20.59 -4.71
C ASN A 152 16.18 -20.36 -3.19
N LYS A 153 16.78 -19.29 -2.64
CA LYS A 153 16.63 -18.96 -1.22
C LYS A 153 15.19 -18.69 -0.82
N LEU A 154 14.43 -17.97 -1.66
CA LEU A 154 13.00 -17.76 -1.44
C LEU A 154 12.25 -19.09 -1.44
N GLN A 155 12.50 -19.94 -2.44
CA GLN A 155 11.88 -21.25 -2.57
C GLN A 155 12.16 -22.14 -1.35
N ASP A 156 13.41 -22.26 -0.93
CA ASP A 156 13.82 -23.10 0.20
C ASP A 156 13.16 -22.64 1.50
N TRP A 157 13.14 -21.32 1.75
CA TRP A 157 12.45 -20.75 2.90
C TRP A 157 10.95 -21.04 2.85
N MET A 158 10.33 -20.89 1.67
CA MET A 158 8.90 -21.14 1.49
C MET A 158 8.55 -22.62 1.69
N VAL A 159 9.34 -23.56 1.16
CA VAL A 159 9.14 -25.01 1.36
C VAL A 159 9.21 -25.33 2.85
N LYS A 160 10.24 -24.84 3.55
CA LYS A 160 10.40 -25.04 5.00
C LYS A 160 9.23 -24.51 5.84
N ASN A 161 8.61 -23.41 5.41
CA ASN A 161 7.54 -22.75 6.15
C ASN A 161 6.12 -23.09 5.63
N SER A 162 6.01 -23.86 4.54
CA SER A 162 4.72 -24.27 3.97
C SER A 162 3.96 -25.28 4.83
N GLN A 163 4.65 -25.99 5.73
CA GLN A 163 4.11 -27.08 6.55
C GLN A 163 3.86 -26.71 8.03
N GLN A 164 4.07 -25.46 8.45
CA GLN A 164 3.84 -25.10 9.85
C GLN A 164 2.33 -25.18 10.19
N PRO A 165 1.93 -25.98 11.20
CA PRO A 165 0.55 -26.03 11.64
C PRO A 165 0.13 -24.63 12.07
N LEU A 166 -1.00 -24.15 11.54
CA LEU A 166 -1.68 -22.98 12.05
C LEU A 166 -1.86 -23.15 13.56
N GLY A 167 -1.12 -22.36 14.35
CA GLY A 167 -1.29 -22.30 15.78
C GLY A 167 -2.76 -22.14 16.13
N SER A 168 -3.24 -23.00 17.02
CA SER A 168 -4.58 -23.02 17.56
C SER A 168 -4.91 -21.70 18.26
N SER A 169 -5.53 -20.76 17.56
CA SER A 169 -6.69 -19.99 18.02
C SER A 169 -7.12 -18.99 16.93
N GLU A 170 -8.40 -19.04 16.55
CA GLU A 170 -9.15 -17.92 15.98
C GLU A 170 -8.57 -17.19 14.75
N SER A 171 -8.41 -17.91 13.65
CA SER A 171 -8.91 -17.46 12.33
C SER A 171 -8.58 -18.52 11.27
N LYS A 172 -9.60 -19.24 10.81
CA LYS A 172 -9.52 -20.02 9.57
C LYS A 172 -9.47 -19.08 8.35
N THR A 173 -8.61 -18.06 8.34
CA THR A 173 -8.29 -17.39 7.09
C THR A 173 -7.58 -18.44 6.24
N ASN A 174 -8.10 -18.73 5.05
CA ASN A 174 -7.42 -19.54 4.05
C ASN A 174 -6.04 -18.92 3.78
N ILE A 175 -5.02 -19.35 4.51
CA ILE A 175 -3.64 -18.90 4.30
C ILE A 175 -3.19 -19.56 2.99
N LYS A 176 -3.04 -18.73 1.96
CA LYS A 176 -2.77 -19.15 0.57
C LYS A 176 -1.28 -19.30 0.25
N GLY A 177 -0.42 -19.29 1.27
CA GLY A 177 1.04 -19.43 1.15
C GLY A 177 1.77 -18.95 2.41
N PRO A 178 3.10 -19.05 2.46
CA PRO A 178 3.88 -18.89 3.68
C PRO A 178 4.03 -17.42 4.14
N PHE A 179 3.85 -16.43 3.25
CA PHE A 179 3.96 -15.01 3.61
C PHE A 179 2.59 -14.40 3.96
N ARG A 180 2.52 -13.69 5.08
CA ARG A 180 1.34 -12.96 5.56
C ARG A 180 1.41 -11.47 5.25
N PHE A 181 2.61 -10.92 5.25
CA PHE A 181 2.90 -9.52 4.93
C PHE A 181 4.14 -9.44 4.01
N PRO A 182 4.24 -8.46 3.11
CA PRO A 182 5.39 -8.31 2.23
C PRO A 182 6.74 -8.27 2.97
N GLU A 183 6.79 -7.65 4.14
CA GLU A 183 7.97 -7.54 5.01
C GLU A 183 8.56 -8.90 5.39
N GLU A 184 7.74 -9.95 5.44
CA GLU A 184 8.20 -11.30 5.79
C GLU A 184 9.13 -11.89 4.73
N ILE A 185 9.09 -11.38 3.50
CA ILE A 185 10.04 -11.78 2.44
C ILE A 185 11.47 -11.41 2.85
N LEU A 186 11.68 -10.35 3.65
CA LEU A 186 13.01 -10.00 4.15
C LEU A 186 13.57 -11.04 5.13
N LYS A 187 12.72 -11.81 5.82
CA LYS A 187 13.15 -12.90 6.73
C LYS A 187 13.81 -14.06 6.00
N THR A 188 13.69 -14.11 4.68
CA THR A 188 14.37 -15.11 3.84
C THR A 188 15.85 -14.80 3.64
N GLU A 189 16.27 -13.55 3.92
CA GLU A 189 17.61 -13.02 3.61
C GLU A 189 17.97 -13.16 2.12
N ALA A 190 17.00 -13.44 1.25
CA ALA A 190 17.19 -13.56 -0.18
C ALA A 190 17.31 -12.18 -0.83
N ILE A 191 16.55 -11.19 -0.33
CA ILE A 191 16.47 -9.85 -0.91
C ILE A 191 16.67 -8.76 0.14
N THR A 192 17.16 -7.62 -0.31
CA THR A 192 17.33 -6.42 0.53
C THR A 192 16.03 -5.63 0.63
N LYS A 193 15.94 -4.75 1.66
CA LYS A 193 14.83 -3.80 1.81
C LYS A 193 14.64 -2.92 0.58
N ASP A 194 15.74 -2.43 0.01
CA ASP A 194 15.74 -1.58 -1.19
C ASP A 194 15.27 -2.33 -2.43
N LEU A 195 15.59 -3.62 -2.55
CA LEU A 195 15.09 -4.44 -3.66
C LEU A 195 13.59 -4.69 -3.52
N LEU A 196 13.11 -4.95 -2.30
CA LEU A 196 11.71 -5.24 -2.01
C LEU A 196 10.80 -4.00 -2.13
N PHE A 197 11.14 -2.92 -1.41
CA PHE A 197 10.32 -1.71 -1.32
C PHE A 197 10.69 -0.64 -2.34
N GLY A 198 11.88 -0.74 -2.92
CA GLY A 198 12.38 0.24 -3.89
C GLY A 198 13.21 1.32 -3.23
N THR A 199 13.63 2.28 -4.05
CA THR A 199 14.34 3.48 -3.63
C THR A 199 13.58 4.70 -4.15
N ALA A 200 14.04 5.92 -3.82
CA ALA A 200 13.43 7.15 -4.33
C ALA A 200 13.29 7.19 -5.86
N ASN A 201 14.18 6.50 -6.59
CA ASN A 201 14.26 6.56 -8.05
C ASN A 201 13.76 5.29 -8.75
N ARG A 202 13.48 4.19 -8.02
CA ARG A 202 13.11 2.91 -8.62
C ARG A 202 12.02 2.21 -7.80
N PRO A 203 10.90 1.79 -8.43
CA PRO A 203 9.92 0.93 -7.77
C PRO A 203 10.55 -0.38 -7.29
N GLY A 204 10.18 -0.81 -6.09
CA GLY A 204 10.59 -2.11 -5.55
C GLY A 204 9.80 -3.28 -6.13
N LEU A 205 10.23 -4.50 -5.80
CA LEU A 205 9.53 -5.73 -6.17
C LEU A 205 8.06 -5.73 -5.74
N ASN A 206 7.71 -5.08 -4.62
CA ASN A 206 6.31 -4.96 -4.15
C ASN A 206 5.35 -4.29 -5.13
N SER A 207 5.87 -3.64 -6.17
CA SER A 207 5.07 -3.08 -7.28
C SER A 207 4.71 -4.15 -8.33
N TYR A 208 5.37 -5.30 -8.31
CA TYR A 208 5.31 -6.34 -9.34
C TYR A 208 5.03 -7.74 -8.80
N ILE A 209 5.15 -7.93 -7.48
CA ILE A 209 4.81 -9.16 -6.78
C ILE A 209 3.65 -8.92 -5.81
N THR A 210 2.88 -9.97 -5.54
CA THR A 210 1.84 -9.97 -4.53
C THR A 210 1.86 -11.27 -3.72
N ILE A 211 1.32 -11.20 -2.51
CA ILE A 211 1.06 -12.35 -1.63
C ILE A 211 -0.45 -12.64 -1.51
N TYR A 212 -1.28 -11.87 -2.22
CA TYR A 212 -2.74 -11.90 -2.18
C TYR A 212 -3.32 -12.52 -3.46
N GLY A 213 -4.65 -12.74 -3.50
CA GLY A 213 -5.35 -13.24 -4.68
C GLY A 213 -5.47 -14.75 -4.70
N ASN A 214 -5.68 -15.37 -5.86
CA ASN A 214 -5.95 -16.81 -5.98
C ASN A 214 -4.85 -17.60 -6.72
N GLY A 215 -3.71 -16.97 -7.01
CA GLY A 215 -2.61 -17.57 -7.77
C GLY A 215 -2.67 -17.32 -9.28
N LYS A 216 -3.75 -16.70 -9.77
CA LYS A 216 -3.82 -16.22 -11.16
C LYS A 216 -3.38 -14.77 -11.28
N ILE A 217 -2.94 -14.41 -12.48
CA ILE A 217 -2.52 -13.06 -12.86
C ILE A 217 -3.59 -12.43 -13.73
N ASN A 218 -4.13 -11.29 -13.30
CA ASN A 218 -5.05 -10.50 -14.11
C ASN A 218 -4.28 -9.78 -15.22
N ILE A 219 -4.35 -10.31 -16.44
CA ILE A 219 -3.61 -9.78 -17.60
C ILE A 219 -4.01 -8.34 -17.97
N ASN A 220 -5.24 -7.95 -17.63
CA ASN A 220 -5.80 -6.64 -17.93
C ASN A 220 -5.19 -5.51 -17.09
N THR A 221 -4.53 -5.85 -15.96
CA THR A 221 -3.98 -4.89 -15.00
C THR A 221 -2.48 -5.10 -14.76
N THR A 222 -1.87 -6.12 -15.38
CA THR A 222 -0.46 -6.47 -15.20
C THR A 222 0.51 -5.31 -15.51
N PRO A 223 1.43 -4.95 -14.61
CA PRO A 223 2.46 -3.94 -14.91
C PRO A 223 3.35 -4.36 -16.08
N LYS A 224 3.84 -3.40 -16.88
CA LYS A 224 4.71 -3.65 -18.05
C LYS A 224 5.87 -4.63 -17.79
N PRO A 225 6.63 -4.53 -16.67
CA PRO A 225 7.69 -5.51 -16.38
C PRO A 225 7.19 -6.94 -16.19
N VAL A 226 6.02 -7.12 -15.55
CA VAL A 226 5.41 -8.44 -15.37
C VAL A 226 4.86 -8.96 -16.69
N LEU A 227 4.29 -8.07 -17.52
CA LEU A 227 3.81 -8.41 -18.85
C LEU A 227 4.95 -8.89 -19.77
N LYS A 228 6.10 -8.21 -19.72
CA LYS A 228 7.33 -8.64 -20.40
C LYS A 228 7.84 -10.00 -19.89
N ALA A 229 7.69 -10.28 -18.59
CA ALA A 229 8.05 -11.58 -18.03
C ALA A 229 7.05 -12.70 -18.43
N LEU A 230 5.77 -12.37 -18.62
CA LEU A 230 4.74 -13.32 -19.06
C LEU A 230 4.92 -13.77 -20.51
N PHE A 231 5.42 -12.88 -21.38
CA PHE A 231 5.60 -13.12 -22.80
C PHE A 231 7.09 -13.05 -23.17
N PRO A 232 7.88 -14.10 -22.93
CA PRO A 232 9.31 -14.06 -23.19
C PRO A 232 9.59 -13.87 -24.68
N GLY A 233 10.52 -12.97 -25.00
CA GLY A 233 10.94 -12.69 -26.37
C GLY A 233 10.19 -11.56 -27.08
N ILE A 234 9.18 -10.94 -26.46
CA ILE A 234 8.55 -9.74 -27.04
C ILE A 234 9.50 -8.54 -26.96
N ASN A 235 9.49 -7.72 -28.02
CA ASN A 235 10.20 -6.45 -28.05
C ASN A 235 9.35 -5.32 -27.42
N GLU A 236 9.98 -4.16 -27.16
CA GLU A 236 9.30 -3.01 -26.54
C GLU A 236 8.11 -2.50 -27.36
N ALA A 237 8.20 -2.51 -28.69
CA ALA A 237 7.08 -2.10 -29.54
C ALA A 237 5.85 -3.02 -29.39
N THR A 238 6.07 -4.32 -29.18
CA THR A 238 4.99 -5.28 -28.93
C THR A 238 4.45 -5.18 -27.52
N LEU A 239 5.31 -4.92 -26.54
CA LEU A 239 4.91 -4.63 -25.16
C LEU A 239 4.01 -3.40 -25.10
N GLU A 240 4.36 -2.33 -25.82
CA GLU A 240 3.55 -1.10 -25.87
C GLU A 240 2.20 -1.34 -26.56
N ARG A 241 2.17 -2.12 -27.64
CA ARG A 241 0.91 -2.51 -28.30
C ARG A 241 0.01 -3.31 -27.36
N LEU A 242 0.55 -4.25 -26.59
CA LEU A 242 -0.20 -4.99 -25.58
C LEU A 242 -0.74 -4.05 -24.50
N ASP A 243 0.07 -3.11 -24.01
CA ASP A 243 -0.34 -2.14 -23.01
C ASP A 243 -1.47 -1.24 -23.51
N GLN A 244 -1.31 -0.65 -24.69
CA GLN A 244 -2.30 0.22 -25.33
C GLN A 244 -3.63 -0.51 -25.60
N PHE A 245 -3.58 -1.79 -25.99
CA PHE A 245 -4.77 -2.59 -26.23
C PHE A 245 -5.68 -2.65 -24.98
N ARG A 246 -5.08 -2.71 -23.78
CA ARG A 246 -5.82 -2.76 -22.49
C ARG A 246 -6.53 -1.46 -22.14
N HIS A 247 -6.14 -0.35 -22.75
CA HIS A 247 -6.79 0.94 -22.54
C HIS A 247 -7.88 1.25 -23.55
N THR A 248 -7.83 0.64 -24.74
CA THR A 248 -8.67 1.00 -25.90
C THR A 248 -9.77 -0.02 -26.17
N GLU A 249 -9.48 -1.32 -26.08
CA GLU A 249 -10.34 -2.40 -26.59
C GLU A 249 -11.17 -3.08 -25.49
N LYS A 250 -11.96 -2.28 -24.74
CA LYS A 250 -12.63 -2.70 -23.49
C LYS A 250 -13.44 -4.01 -23.59
N ASP A 251 -14.19 -4.21 -24.67
CA ASP A 251 -15.07 -5.37 -24.83
C ASP A 251 -14.31 -6.69 -25.03
N LYS A 252 -13.07 -6.62 -25.53
CA LYS A 252 -12.23 -7.79 -25.78
C LYS A 252 -11.52 -8.28 -24.53
N LEU A 253 -11.41 -7.45 -23.49
CA LEU A 253 -10.70 -7.76 -22.24
C LEU A 253 -11.45 -8.76 -21.35
N LYS A 254 -12.65 -9.19 -21.75
CA LYS A 254 -13.38 -10.31 -21.13
C LYS A 254 -12.74 -11.68 -21.43
N ASP A 255 -12.05 -11.82 -22.56
CA ASP A 255 -11.36 -13.05 -22.92
C ASP A 255 -9.90 -12.99 -22.43
N PRO A 256 -9.45 -13.89 -21.54
CA PRO A 256 -8.05 -13.93 -21.10
C PRO A 256 -7.04 -14.14 -22.23
N ASN A 257 -7.48 -14.60 -23.41
CA ASN A 257 -6.65 -14.81 -24.58
C ASN A 257 -6.59 -13.62 -25.56
N TRP A 258 -7.12 -12.45 -25.20
CA TRP A 258 -7.13 -11.27 -26.08
C TRP A 258 -5.73 -10.91 -26.61
N PHE A 259 -4.66 -11.22 -25.86
CA PHE A 259 -3.27 -10.96 -26.25
C PHE A 259 -2.90 -11.60 -27.59
N ARG A 260 -3.55 -12.70 -27.98
CA ARG A 260 -3.32 -13.38 -29.26
C ARG A 260 -3.69 -12.52 -30.46
N GLN A 261 -4.57 -11.53 -30.28
CA GLN A 261 -4.89 -10.56 -31.34
C GLN A 261 -3.75 -9.58 -31.60
N VAL A 262 -2.84 -9.40 -30.64
CA VAL A 262 -1.71 -8.49 -30.72
C VAL A 262 -0.43 -9.22 -31.14
N ILE A 263 -0.16 -10.39 -30.55
CA ILE A 263 1.10 -11.14 -30.75
C ILE A 263 0.95 -12.40 -31.62
N GLY A 264 -0.27 -12.76 -32.01
CA GLY A 264 -0.57 -14.01 -32.71
C GLY A 264 -0.51 -15.23 -31.80
N THR A 265 -0.38 -16.42 -32.40
CA THR A 265 -0.32 -17.72 -31.69
C THR A 265 1.06 -18.36 -31.69
N SER A 266 2.02 -17.81 -32.46
CA SER A 266 3.32 -18.42 -32.72
C SER A 266 4.36 -18.22 -31.60
N GLY A 267 3.99 -17.53 -30.53
CA GLY A 267 4.87 -17.23 -29.40
C GLY A 267 4.71 -18.18 -28.20
N THR A 268 5.63 -18.06 -27.26
CA THR A 268 5.58 -18.68 -25.93
C THR A 268 4.47 -18.03 -25.10
N ASN A 269 3.29 -18.63 -25.16
CA ASN A 269 2.12 -18.15 -24.42
C ASN A 269 2.18 -18.59 -22.95
N PRO A 270 1.72 -17.76 -22.00
CA PRO A 270 1.62 -18.18 -20.60
C PRO A 270 0.60 -19.32 -20.47
N PRO A 271 0.79 -20.23 -19.50
CA PRO A 271 -0.19 -21.27 -19.18
C PRO A 271 -1.58 -20.67 -18.95
N SER A 272 -2.62 -21.27 -19.52
CA SER A 272 -3.99 -20.73 -19.46
C SER A 272 -4.56 -20.69 -18.04
N ASP A 273 -4.06 -21.53 -17.14
CA ASP A 273 -4.42 -21.56 -15.73
C ASP A 273 -3.72 -20.48 -14.89
N LEU A 274 -2.62 -19.92 -15.38
CA LEU A 274 -1.86 -18.85 -14.73
C LEU A 274 -2.49 -17.46 -14.92
N ILE A 275 -3.26 -17.25 -15.98
CA ILE A 275 -3.84 -15.95 -16.33
C ILE A 275 -5.35 -15.89 -16.09
N GLY A 276 -5.86 -14.69 -15.88
CA GLY A 276 -7.28 -14.39 -15.75
C GLY A 276 -7.58 -12.94 -16.11
N VAL A 277 -8.86 -12.57 -16.03
CA VAL A 277 -9.36 -11.22 -16.33
C VAL A 277 -10.09 -10.57 -15.16
N LYS A 278 -10.29 -11.31 -14.06
CA LYS A 278 -10.94 -10.84 -12.82
C LYS A 278 -9.91 -10.63 -11.73
N SER A 279 -10.13 -9.62 -10.91
CA SER A 279 -9.33 -9.31 -9.73
C SER A 279 -9.91 -10.01 -8.50
N GLU A 280 -9.02 -10.65 -7.74
CA GLU A 280 -9.36 -11.31 -6.48
C GLU A 280 -8.93 -10.49 -5.27
N ALA A 281 -7.95 -9.60 -5.46
CA ALA A 281 -7.45 -8.71 -4.42
C ALA A 281 -7.18 -7.30 -4.96
N PHE A 282 -7.61 -6.29 -4.21
CA PHE A 282 -7.30 -4.88 -4.44
C PHE A 282 -6.61 -4.28 -3.22
N ARG A 283 -5.60 -3.44 -3.48
CA ARG A 283 -5.00 -2.58 -2.47
C ARG A 283 -5.61 -1.20 -2.59
N VAL A 284 -6.17 -0.69 -1.50
CA VAL A 284 -6.75 0.65 -1.42
C VAL A 284 -5.88 1.49 -0.51
N THR A 285 -5.29 2.56 -1.04
CA THR A 285 -4.56 3.56 -0.27
C THR A 285 -5.41 4.83 -0.23
N SER A 286 -5.77 5.27 0.96
CA SER A 286 -6.61 6.44 1.19
C SER A 286 -5.90 7.41 2.13
N THR A 287 -5.70 8.64 1.67
CA THR A 287 -5.11 9.71 2.46
C THR A 287 -6.18 10.76 2.74
N GLY A 288 -6.61 10.89 3.99
CA GLY A 288 -7.50 11.94 4.44
C GLY A 288 -6.74 13.23 4.76
N LEU A 289 -7.32 14.35 4.37
CA LEU A 289 -6.79 15.70 4.47
C LEU A 289 -7.85 16.60 5.10
N LEU A 290 -7.53 17.18 6.26
CA LEU A 290 -8.40 18.13 6.95
C LEU A 290 -7.56 19.17 7.68
N LYS A 291 -7.81 20.47 7.43
CA LYS A 291 -7.20 21.60 8.14
C LYS A 291 -5.67 21.51 8.30
N GLY A 292 -4.97 20.97 7.30
CA GLY A 292 -3.52 20.78 7.30
C GLY A 292 -3.04 19.45 7.93
N CYS A 293 -3.90 18.71 8.61
CA CYS A 293 -3.63 17.34 9.03
C CYS A 293 -3.77 16.37 7.85
N ARG A 294 -2.83 15.42 7.76
CA ARG A 294 -2.81 14.35 6.76
C ARG A 294 -2.65 13.02 7.47
N ARG A 295 -3.53 12.06 7.18
CA ARG A 295 -3.43 10.68 7.66
C ARG A 295 -3.66 9.71 6.53
N THR A 296 -2.90 8.61 6.50
CA THR A 296 -3.02 7.61 5.44
C THR A 296 -3.38 6.25 6.01
N ALA A 297 -4.39 5.64 5.41
CA ALA A 297 -4.78 4.27 5.69
C ALA A 297 -4.61 3.45 4.40
N MET A 298 -4.17 2.20 4.56
CA MET A 298 -4.04 1.23 3.48
C MET A 298 -4.83 -0.02 3.84
N GLY A 299 -5.69 -0.47 2.93
CA GLY A 299 -6.49 -1.68 3.11
C GLY A 299 -6.27 -2.68 1.99
N ILE A 300 -6.21 -3.96 2.32
CA ILE A 300 -6.27 -5.05 1.34
C ILE A 300 -7.69 -5.60 1.33
N LEU A 301 -8.35 -5.47 0.18
CA LEU A 301 -9.66 -6.02 -0.10
C LEU A 301 -9.49 -7.33 -0.85
N GLU A 302 -10.03 -8.44 -0.35
CA GLU A 302 -9.88 -9.76 -0.97
C GLU A 302 -11.20 -10.53 -1.00
N ARG A 303 -11.42 -11.33 -2.04
CA ARG A 303 -12.57 -12.25 -2.14
C ARG A 303 -12.29 -13.49 -1.30
N ASP A 304 -13.07 -13.66 -0.23
CA ASP A 304 -12.94 -14.76 0.72
C ASP A 304 -14.05 -15.80 0.48
N GLY A 305 -13.83 -16.66 -0.52
CA GLY A 305 -14.72 -17.77 -0.88
C GLY A 305 -16.05 -17.37 -1.55
N ASN A 306 -16.47 -16.11 -1.43
CA ASN A 306 -17.58 -15.55 -2.21
C ASN A 306 -17.02 -14.78 -3.42
N PRO A 307 -17.32 -15.22 -4.66
CA PRO A 307 -16.79 -14.59 -5.87
C PRO A 307 -17.39 -13.20 -6.14
N GLU A 308 -18.39 -12.75 -5.40
CA GLU A 308 -19.07 -11.48 -5.66
C GLU A 308 -18.65 -10.35 -4.73
N LYS A 309 -18.12 -10.66 -3.53
CA LYS A 309 -17.90 -9.65 -2.48
C LYS A 309 -16.49 -9.66 -1.92
N PHE A 310 -15.82 -8.51 -2.03
CA PHE A 310 -14.59 -8.20 -1.33
C PHE A 310 -14.85 -8.00 0.17
N LYS A 311 -13.97 -8.60 0.99
CA LYS A 311 -13.85 -8.35 2.42
C LYS A 311 -12.55 -7.62 2.70
N LEU A 312 -12.53 -6.79 3.74
CA LEU A 312 -11.31 -6.16 4.22
C LEU A 312 -10.49 -7.22 4.97
N ARG A 313 -9.30 -7.55 4.47
CA ARG A 313 -8.40 -8.54 5.07
C ARG A 313 -7.54 -7.91 6.16
N PHE A 314 -6.90 -6.78 5.85
CA PHE A 314 -6.09 -6.02 6.80
C PHE A 314 -6.24 -4.52 6.55
N LEU A 315 -6.03 -3.74 7.61
CA LEU A 315 -5.99 -2.28 7.59
C LEU A 315 -4.69 -1.84 8.26
N LEU A 316 -3.80 -1.23 7.50
CA LEU A 316 -2.57 -0.60 7.98
C LEU A 316 -2.79 0.90 8.09
N MET A 317 -2.33 1.51 9.17
CA MET A 317 -2.44 2.94 9.43
C MET A 317 -1.04 3.49 9.60
N ASN A 318 -0.67 4.44 8.74
CA ASN A 318 0.59 5.17 8.90
C ASN A 318 0.25 6.53 9.55
N SER A 319 0.84 6.74 10.73
CA SER A 319 0.69 7.95 11.55
C SER A 319 1.22 9.20 10.85
#